data_AF-A0A939V1U4-F1
#
_entry.id   AF-A0A939V1U4-F1
#
_cell.length_a   1.000
_cell.length_b   1.000
_cell.length_c   1.000
_cell.angle_alpha   90.00
_cell.angle_beta   90.00
_cell.angle_gamma   90.00
#
_symmetry.space_group_name_H-M   'P 1'
#
loop_
_entity.id
_entity.type
_entity.pdbx_description
1 polymer ?
#
loop_
_entity_poly.entity_id
_entity_poly.type
_entity_poly.pdbx_seq_one_letter_code
_entity_poly.pdbx_strand_id
1 'polypeptide(L)'
;MPKNFIYLHSRQIPTTKKAARTVLWDNAHHAINSILRCFTCKADSPEFKNHLIVAAILLEKISCPVYRGKDGEYHKLPMNTYKQWIFEGPAETPEEVATLLERFGKTVTKEEAIHIHKMVWLIADIVCSMQACILEQAFISEFAYAIEYVIRHDGDLEPPDINSYSPFPKNYPDYHYTEGIAEEIHEYELL
;
A
#
# COMPACT_ATOMS: atom_id res chain seq x y z
N MET A 1 -23.78 -19.99 -22.49
CA MET A 1 -22.68 -20.05 -21.50
C MET A 1 -23.10 -19.20 -20.31
N PRO A 2 -23.04 -19.67 -19.06
CA PRO A 2 -23.33 -18.81 -17.92
C PRO A 2 -22.28 -17.70 -17.87
N LYS A 3 -22.72 -16.46 -17.68
CA LYS A 3 -21.84 -15.30 -17.48
C LYS A 3 -20.87 -15.65 -16.35
N ASN A 4 -19.57 -15.52 -16.59
CA ASN A 4 -18.54 -15.68 -15.56
C ASN A 4 -18.85 -14.71 -14.42
N PHE A 5 -19.46 -15.21 -13.35
CA PHE A 5 -19.58 -14.46 -12.11
C PHE A 5 -18.16 -14.38 -11.54
N ILE A 6 -17.56 -13.19 -11.56
CA ILE A 6 -16.41 -12.92 -10.70
C ILE A 6 -16.93 -13.10 -9.28
N TYR A 7 -16.48 -14.17 -8.62
CA TYR A 7 -16.73 -14.37 -7.21
C TYR A 7 -15.95 -13.27 -6.48
N LEU A 8 -16.67 -12.36 -5.83
CA LEU A 8 -16.02 -11.34 -5.03
C LEU A 8 -15.36 -12.00 -3.83
N HIS A 9 -14.12 -11.61 -3.57
CA HIS A 9 -13.45 -12.03 -2.35
C HIS A 9 -14.26 -11.55 -1.13
N SER A 10 -14.31 -12.32 -0.05
CA SER A 10 -15.20 -12.07 1.10
C SER A 10 -15.02 -10.71 1.78
N ARG A 11 -13.83 -10.13 1.66
CA ARG A 11 -13.45 -8.81 2.18
C ARG A 11 -13.74 -7.65 1.21
N GLN A 12 -14.09 -7.93 -0.05
CA GLN A 12 -14.46 -6.90 -1.01
C GLN A 12 -15.89 -6.41 -0.75
N ILE A 13 -16.07 -5.09 -0.84
CA ILE A 13 -17.32 -4.42 -0.49
C ILE A 13 -17.94 -3.83 -1.76
N PRO A 14 -19.03 -4.43 -2.29
CA PRO A 14 -19.78 -3.88 -3.41
C PRO A 14 -20.30 -2.47 -3.11
N THR A 15 -19.91 -1.51 -3.95
CA THR A 15 -20.31 -0.10 -3.79
C THR A 15 -20.37 0.63 -5.13
N THR A 16 -20.47 1.96 -5.09
CA THR A 16 -20.39 2.83 -6.26
C THR A 16 -18.96 3.32 -6.49
N LYS A 17 -18.61 3.62 -7.76
CA LYS A 17 -17.30 4.24 -8.08
C LYS A 17 -17.07 5.55 -7.32
N LYS A 18 -18.14 6.31 -7.07
CA LYS A 18 -18.08 7.55 -6.28
C LYS A 18 -17.69 7.25 -4.82
N ALA A 19 -18.36 6.27 -4.20
CA ALA A 19 -18.05 5.88 -2.83
C ALA A 19 -16.64 5.30 -2.69
N ALA A 20 -16.18 4.48 -3.64
CA ALA A 20 -14.79 4.00 -3.67
C ALA A 20 -13.78 5.16 -3.71
N ARG A 21 -14.04 6.18 -4.53
CA ARG A 21 -13.21 7.41 -4.55
C ARG A 21 -13.29 8.19 -3.23
N THR A 22 -14.45 8.29 -2.61
CA THR A 22 -14.58 8.95 -1.30
C THR A 22 -13.74 8.25 -0.23
N VAL A 23 -13.80 6.91 -0.16
CA VAL A 23 -12.95 6.14 0.76
C VAL A 23 -11.47 6.38 0.48
N LEU A 24 -11.06 6.38 -0.79
CA LEU A 24 -9.68 6.73 -1.16
C LEU A 24 -9.30 8.13 -0.68
N TRP A 25 -10.10 9.16 -1.02
CA TRP A 25 -9.85 10.55 -0.63
C TRP A 25 -9.66 10.71 0.88
N ASP A 26 -10.60 10.17 1.66
CA ASP A 26 -10.66 10.37 3.11
C ASP A 26 -9.49 9.72 3.85
N ASN A 27 -8.83 8.72 3.26
CA ASN A 27 -7.79 7.92 3.90
C ASN A 27 -6.39 8.12 3.27
N ALA A 28 -6.30 8.64 2.04
CA ALA A 28 -5.05 8.71 1.28
C ALA A 28 -3.93 9.48 1.99
N HIS A 29 -4.23 10.70 2.48
CA HIS A 29 -3.23 11.52 3.17
C HIS A 29 -2.73 10.86 4.47
N HIS A 30 -3.61 10.13 5.17
CA HIS A 30 -3.23 9.41 6.39
C HIS A 30 -2.35 8.20 6.08
N ALA A 31 -2.61 7.51 4.95
CA ALA A 31 -1.80 6.37 4.53
C ALA A 31 -0.36 6.79 4.23
N ILE A 32 -0.17 7.80 3.36
CA ILE A 32 1.18 8.28 3.01
C ILE A 32 1.93 8.89 4.21
N ASN A 33 1.24 9.63 5.08
CA ASN A 33 1.87 10.14 6.29
C ASN A 33 2.34 9.02 7.21
N SER A 34 1.59 7.92 7.31
CA SER A 34 1.97 6.77 8.14
C SER A 34 3.16 6.02 7.53
N ILE A 35 3.20 5.86 6.21
CA ILE A 35 4.36 5.33 5.49
C ILE A 35 5.60 6.20 5.73
N LEU A 36 5.50 7.52 5.51
CA LEU A 36 6.63 8.44 5.69
C LEU A 36 7.14 8.46 7.14
N ARG A 37 6.25 8.33 8.13
CA ARG A 37 6.65 8.23 9.55
C ARG A 37 7.47 6.99 9.87
N CYS A 38 7.35 5.91 9.10
CA CYS A 38 8.23 4.74 9.26
C CYS A 38 9.71 5.13 9.09
N PHE A 39 10.01 6.11 8.24
CA PHE A 39 11.38 6.63 8.04
C PHE A 39 11.84 7.60 9.13
N THR A 40 11.00 7.95 10.10
CA THR A 40 11.35 8.84 11.22
C THR A 40 11.80 8.07 12.47
N CYS A 41 11.60 6.75 12.48
CA CYS A 41 11.87 5.89 13.61
C CYS A 41 13.05 4.95 13.32
N LYS A 42 13.57 4.29 14.36
CA LYS A 42 14.51 3.17 14.17
C LYS A 42 13.74 1.96 13.65
N ALA A 43 14.36 1.19 12.75
CA ALA A 43 13.83 -0.10 12.34
C ALA A 43 13.53 -0.96 13.58
N ASP A 44 12.44 -1.74 13.50
CA ASP A 44 11.94 -2.64 14.55
C ASP A 44 11.53 -1.99 15.89
N SER A 45 11.58 -0.65 16.00
CA SER A 45 11.03 0.05 17.17
C SER A 45 9.51 -0.11 17.26
N PRO A 46 8.91 -0.07 18.48
CA PRO A 46 7.47 -0.07 18.65
C PRO A 46 6.77 1.03 17.83
N GLU A 47 7.38 2.21 17.73
CA GLU A 47 6.88 3.34 16.94
C GLU A 47 6.86 3.02 15.44
N PHE A 48 7.94 2.41 14.92
CA PHE A 48 8.00 1.94 13.54
C PHE A 48 6.87 0.95 13.25
N LYS A 49 6.71 -0.07 14.09
CA LYS A 49 5.66 -1.09 13.95
C LYS A 49 4.26 -0.47 13.98
N ASN A 50 4.02 0.48 14.87
CA ASN A 50 2.74 1.19 14.95
C ASN A 50 2.42 1.97 13.67
N HIS A 51 3.39 2.70 13.13
CA HIS A 51 3.20 3.45 11.87
C HIS A 51 2.95 2.52 10.69
N LEU A 52 3.66 1.40 10.64
CA LEU A 52 3.51 0.36 9.63
C LEU A 52 2.12 -0.28 9.66
N ILE A 53 1.63 -0.67 10.85
CA ILE A 53 0.29 -1.24 11.04
C ILE A 53 -0.79 -0.22 10.64
N VAL A 54 -0.67 1.04 11.07
CA VAL A 54 -1.64 2.08 10.71
C VAL A 54 -1.67 2.30 9.20
N ALA A 55 -0.51 2.35 8.53
CA ALA A 55 -0.44 2.43 7.07
C ALA A 55 -1.16 1.26 6.42
N ALA A 56 -0.89 0.03 6.86
CA ALA A 56 -1.48 -1.18 6.32
C ALA A 56 -3.01 -1.24 6.49
N ILE A 57 -3.53 -0.86 7.66
CA ILE A 57 -4.99 -0.77 7.92
C ILE A 57 -5.65 0.20 6.94
N LEU A 58 -5.03 1.37 6.72
CA LEU A 58 -5.57 2.37 5.80
C LEU A 58 -5.53 1.88 4.35
N LEU A 59 -4.45 1.21 3.94
CA LEU A 59 -4.31 0.64 2.61
C LEU A 59 -5.31 -0.49 2.34
N GLU A 60 -5.51 -1.39 3.31
CA GLU A 60 -6.53 -2.45 3.24
C GLU A 60 -7.92 -1.82 3.08
N LYS A 61 -8.29 -0.88 3.95
CA LYS A 61 -9.57 -0.17 3.88
C LYS A 61 -9.81 0.52 2.53
N ILE A 62 -8.78 1.15 1.97
CA ILE A 62 -8.83 1.79 0.63
C ILE A 62 -9.05 0.74 -0.48
N SER A 63 -8.54 -0.47 -0.29
CA SER A 63 -8.58 -1.53 -1.29
C SER A 63 -9.89 -2.30 -1.35
N CYS A 64 -10.65 -2.38 -0.25
CA CYS A 64 -11.87 -3.20 -0.15
C CYS A 64 -13.02 -2.78 -1.11
N PRO A 65 -13.27 -1.48 -1.37
CA PRO A 65 -14.36 -1.06 -2.25
C PRO A 65 -14.21 -1.54 -3.70
N VAL A 66 -15.23 -2.24 -4.20
CA VAL A 66 -15.37 -2.61 -5.63
C VAL A 66 -16.63 -1.98 -6.21
N TYR A 67 -16.64 -1.64 -7.50
CA TYR A 67 -17.82 -1.07 -8.15
C TYR A 67 -18.18 -1.82 -9.42
N ARG A 68 -19.48 -1.88 -9.72
CA ARG A 68 -19.97 -2.52 -10.93
C ARG A 68 -19.77 -1.61 -12.16
N GLY A 69 -19.07 -2.13 -13.16
CA GLY A 69 -18.81 -1.46 -14.43
C GLY A 69 -20.01 -1.50 -15.37
N LYS A 70 -19.87 -0.82 -16.52
CA LYS A 70 -20.90 -0.83 -17.58
C LYS A 70 -20.99 -2.17 -18.30
N ASP A 71 -19.90 -2.95 -18.28
CA ASP A 71 -19.81 -4.34 -18.71
C ASP A 71 -20.58 -5.30 -17.79
N GLY A 72 -21.01 -4.84 -16.62
CA GLY A 72 -21.72 -5.63 -15.63
C GLY A 72 -20.81 -6.42 -14.70
N GLU A 73 -19.49 -6.27 -14.82
CA GLU A 73 -18.46 -6.90 -13.97
C GLU A 73 -18.07 -5.98 -12.80
N TYR A 74 -17.41 -6.52 -11.78
CA TYR A 74 -16.88 -5.73 -10.67
C TYR A 74 -15.44 -5.30 -10.95
N HIS A 75 -15.13 -4.06 -10.59
CA HIS A 75 -13.83 -3.43 -10.82
C HIS A 75 -13.34 -2.74 -9.56
N LYS A 76 -12.02 -2.67 -9.42
CA LYS A 76 -11.36 -1.72 -8.52
C LYS A 76 -11.03 -0.41 -9.24
N LEU A 77 -10.57 0.60 -8.50
CA LEU A 77 -10.02 1.77 -9.16
C LEU A 77 -8.72 1.37 -9.89
N PRO A 78 -8.37 2.02 -11.01
CA PRO A 78 -7.09 1.78 -11.67
C PRO A 78 -5.92 2.06 -10.73
N MET A 79 -4.84 1.30 -10.84
CA MET A 79 -3.59 1.48 -10.06
C MET A 79 -3.15 2.96 -10.02
N ASN A 80 -3.13 3.63 -11.17
CA ASN A 80 -2.70 5.03 -11.26
C ASN A 80 -3.59 5.98 -10.43
N THR A 81 -4.88 5.65 -10.24
CA THR A 81 -5.75 6.46 -9.37
C THR A 81 -5.31 6.37 -7.90
N TYR A 82 -4.88 5.19 -7.44
CA TYR A 82 -4.32 5.04 -6.09
C TYR A 82 -3.01 5.82 -5.94
N LYS A 83 -2.08 5.66 -6.90
CA LYS A 83 -0.81 6.41 -6.91
C LYS A 83 -1.01 7.92 -6.84
N GLN A 84 -1.85 8.44 -7.73
CA GLN A 84 -2.17 9.88 -7.80
C GLN A 84 -2.72 10.43 -6.49
N TRP A 85 -3.59 9.68 -5.81
CA TRP A 85 -4.30 10.23 -4.65
C TRP A 85 -3.52 10.04 -3.35
N ILE A 86 -2.73 8.98 -3.25
CA ILE A 86 -1.95 8.66 -2.05
C ILE A 86 -0.57 9.33 -2.09
N PHE A 87 0.13 9.32 -3.22
CA PHE A 87 1.56 9.66 -3.28
C PHE A 87 1.87 10.99 -4.00
N GLU A 88 1.15 11.35 -5.07
CA GLU A 88 1.41 12.61 -5.78
C GLU A 88 0.99 13.84 -4.96
N GLY A 89 1.89 14.83 -4.83
CA GLY A 89 1.80 15.98 -3.93
C GLY A 89 2.47 15.78 -2.55
N PRO A 90 2.17 14.73 -1.77
CA PRO A 90 2.88 14.45 -0.53
C PRO A 90 4.29 13.88 -0.73
N ALA A 91 4.52 13.13 -1.80
CA ALA A 91 5.78 12.45 -2.06
C ALA A 91 6.11 12.42 -3.57
N GLU A 92 5.61 13.38 -4.37
CA GLU A 92 5.91 13.47 -5.80
C GLU A 92 7.39 13.78 -6.04
N THR A 93 7.97 14.60 -5.17
CA THR A 93 9.38 15.03 -5.22
C THR A 93 10.14 14.70 -3.94
N PRO A 94 11.48 14.56 -4.00
CA PRO A 94 12.32 14.47 -2.80
C PRO A 94 12.15 15.66 -1.84
N GLU A 95 11.91 16.86 -2.36
CA GLU A 95 11.72 18.08 -1.57
C GLU A 95 10.44 18.03 -0.71
N GLU A 96 9.35 17.47 -1.25
CA GLU A 96 8.11 17.25 -0.50
C GLU A 96 8.31 16.21 0.61
N VAL A 97 9.03 15.13 0.31
CA VAL A 97 9.43 14.12 1.31
C VAL A 97 10.23 14.76 2.44
N ALA A 98 11.27 15.53 2.12
CA ALA A 98 12.07 16.24 3.12
C ALA A 98 11.21 17.19 3.98
N THR A 99 10.31 17.95 3.34
CA THR A 99 9.40 18.89 4.02
C THR A 99 8.47 18.16 5.00
N LEU A 100 7.92 17.01 4.61
CA LEU A 100 7.04 16.23 5.49
C LEU A 100 7.81 15.56 6.63
N LEU A 101 8.99 15.00 6.36
CA LEU A 101 9.84 14.41 7.40
C LEU A 101 10.24 15.45 8.44
N GLU A 102 10.58 16.68 8.02
CA GLU A 102 10.89 17.78 8.94
C GLU A 102 9.67 18.13 9.80
N ARG A 103 8.46 18.19 9.22
CA ARG A 103 7.21 18.36 9.97
C ARG A 103 6.93 17.23 10.96
N PHE A 104 7.49 16.04 10.72
CA PHE A 104 7.42 14.91 11.65
C PHE A 104 8.57 14.90 12.68
N GLY A 105 9.46 15.89 12.64
CA GLY A 105 10.56 16.04 13.59
C GLY A 105 11.88 15.41 13.14
N LYS A 106 12.02 15.01 11.86
CA LYS A 106 13.26 14.48 11.29
C LYS A 106 13.76 15.37 10.15
N THR A 107 14.82 16.12 10.41
CA THR A 107 15.59 16.79 9.36
C THR A 107 16.45 15.77 8.63
N VAL A 108 16.44 15.81 7.29
CA VAL A 108 17.22 14.91 6.42
C VAL A 108 18.09 15.71 5.47
N THR A 109 19.18 15.12 5.01
CA THR A 109 19.97 15.67 3.90
C THR A 109 19.23 15.52 2.57
N LYS A 110 19.73 16.19 1.54
CA LYS A 110 19.17 16.05 0.18
C LYS A 110 19.30 14.61 -0.32
N GLU A 111 20.44 13.98 -0.06
CA GLU A 111 20.73 12.60 -0.46
C GLU A 111 19.81 11.61 0.25
N GLU A 112 19.59 11.81 1.56
CA GLU A 112 18.62 11.01 2.34
C GLU A 112 17.20 11.20 1.81
N ALA A 113 16.79 12.42 1.46
CA ALA A 113 15.47 12.70 0.91
C ALA A 113 15.25 12.02 -0.46
N ILE A 114 16.25 12.04 -1.34
CA ILE A 114 16.23 11.33 -2.63
C ILE A 114 16.09 9.83 -2.41
N HIS A 115 16.85 9.29 -1.45
CA HIS A 115 16.81 7.87 -1.12
C HIS A 115 15.46 7.42 -0.57
N ILE A 116 14.91 8.17 0.38
CA ILE A 116 13.57 7.89 0.95
C ILE A 116 12.49 8.04 -0.12
N HIS A 117 12.57 9.05 -0.98
CA HIS A 117 11.65 9.21 -2.11
C HIS A 117 11.65 7.98 -3.03
N LYS A 118 12.83 7.46 -3.40
CA LYS A 118 12.96 6.22 -4.17
C LYS A 118 12.26 5.04 -3.47
N MET A 119 12.51 4.85 -2.17
CA MET A 119 11.86 3.78 -1.40
C MET A 119 10.33 3.94 -1.33
N VAL A 120 9.84 5.16 -1.12
CA VAL A 120 8.40 5.45 -1.06
C VAL A 120 7.72 5.15 -2.40
N TRP A 121 8.36 5.46 -3.52
CA TRP A 121 7.80 5.15 -4.84
C TRP A 121 7.83 3.67 -5.17
N LEU A 122 8.85 2.94 -4.71
CA LEU A 122 8.86 1.49 -4.83
C LEU A 122 7.75 0.85 -3.96
N ILE A 123 7.52 1.37 -2.75
CA ILE A 123 6.35 1.01 -1.93
C ILE A 123 5.06 1.29 -2.72
N ALA A 124 4.94 2.46 -3.35
CA ALA A 124 3.78 2.84 -4.14
C ALA A 124 3.51 1.88 -5.30
N ASP A 125 4.57 1.43 -5.99
CA ASP A 125 4.48 0.45 -7.08
C ASP A 125 3.87 -0.88 -6.60
N ILE A 126 4.30 -1.37 -5.44
CA ILE A 126 3.80 -2.63 -4.86
C ILE A 126 2.39 -2.46 -4.33
N VAL A 127 2.17 -1.53 -3.38
CA VAL A 127 0.89 -1.44 -2.66
C VAL A 127 -0.25 -0.97 -3.56
N CYS A 128 -0.01 -0.09 -4.54
CA CYS A 128 -1.08 0.32 -5.47
C CYS A 128 -1.44 -0.82 -6.43
N SER A 129 -0.50 -1.70 -6.76
CA SER A 129 -0.78 -2.90 -7.55
C SER A 129 -1.59 -3.91 -6.75
N MET A 130 -1.22 -4.14 -5.48
CA MET A 130 -2.02 -4.94 -4.52
C MET A 130 -3.46 -4.40 -4.41
N GLN A 131 -3.62 -3.08 -4.27
CA GLN A 131 -4.92 -2.42 -4.19
C GLN A 131 -5.76 -2.57 -5.45
N ALA A 132 -5.15 -2.59 -6.63
CA ALA A 132 -5.83 -2.73 -7.92
C ALA A 132 -6.17 -4.18 -8.28
N CYS A 133 -5.67 -5.17 -7.53
CA CYS A 133 -5.98 -6.58 -7.75
C CYS A 133 -7.47 -6.85 -7.46
N ILE A 134 -8.18 -7.38 -8.47
CA ILE A 134 -9.63 -7.64 -8.39
C ILE A 134 -9.93 -9.10 -8.02
N LEU A 135 -9.09 -10.04 -8.43
CA LEU A 135 -9.33 -11.48 -8.22
C LEU A 135 -8.96 -11.93 -6.82
N GLU A 136 -8.05 -11.21 -6.17
CA GLU A 136 -7.62 -11.43 -4.80
C GLU A 136 -7.75 -10.15 -3.97
N GLN A 137 -7.62 -10.29 -2.66
CA GLN A 137 -7.67 -9.18 -1.72
C GLN A 137 -6.51 -9.27 -0.75
N ALA A 138 -5.65 -8.25 -0.74
CA ALA A 138 -4.57 -8.17 0.22
C ALA A 138 -5.09 -7.81 1.62
N PHE A 139 -4.52 -8.43 2.66
CA PHE A 139 -4.83 -8.21 4.07
C PHE A 139 -3.89 -7.19 4.73
N ILE A 140 -4.17 -6.83 5.99
CA ILE A 140 -3.36 -5.84 6.73
C ILE A 140 -1.93 -6.36 6.89
N SER A 141 -1.80 -7.62 7.30
CA SER A 141 -0.50 -8.32 7.43
C SER A 141 0.33 -8.24 6.15
N GLU A 142 -0.28 -8.45 4.99
CA GLU A 142 0.38 -8.44 3.68
C GLU A 142 0.78 -7.03 3.22
N PHE A 143 -0.07 -6.02 3.45
CA PHE A 143 0.31 -4.63 3.18
C PHE A 143 1.45 -4.15 4.08
N ALA A 144 1.43 -4.55 5.36
CA ALA A 144 2.52 -4.25 6.29
C ALA A 144 3.83 -4.90 5.83
N TYR A 145 3.77 -6.17 5.42
CA TYR A 145 4.93 -6.87 4.88
C TYR A 145 5.48 -6.20 3.61
N ALA A 146 4.63 -5.78 2.68
CA ALA A 146 5.07 -5.11 1.46
C ALA A 146 5.91 -3.85 1.75
N ILE A 147 5.47 -3.04 2.72
CA ILE A 147 6.17 -1.83 3.14
C ILE A 147 7.48 -2.19 3.88
N GLU A 148 7.41 -3.14 4.83
CA GLU A 148 8.57 -3.60 5.59
C GLU A 148 9.66 -4.17 4.68
N TYR A 149 9.25 -4.99 3.69
CA TYR A 149 10.14 -5.62 2.74
C TYR A 149 10.97 -4.60 1.98
N VAL A 150 10.35 -3.54 1.45
CA VAL A 150 11.08 -2.46 0.75
C VAL A 150 12.07 -1.75 1.68
N ILE A 151 11.65 -1.43 2.91
CA ILE A 151 12.49 -0.73 3.88
C ILE A 151 13.69 -1.60 4.29
N ARG A 152 13.50 -2.90 4.50
CA ARG A 152 14.57 -3.84 4.86
C ARG A 152 15.57 -4.07 3.72
N HIS A 153 15.12 -3.94 2.47
CA HIS A 153 15.98 -4.00 1.29
C HIS A 153 16.59 -2.63 0.92
N ASP A 154 16.36 -1.58 1.72
CA ASP A 154 16.86 -0.22 1.46
C ASP A 154 16.51 0.30 0.05
N GLY A 155 15.40 -0.18 -0.51
CA GLY A 155 15.00 0.11 -1.90
C GLY A 155 15.94 -0.42 -2.99
N ASP A 156 16.82 -1.39 -2.68
CA ASP A 156 17.66 -2.11 -3.64
C ASP A 156 16.88 -3.30 -4.25
N LEU A 157 15.82 -2.97 -4.98
CA LEU A 157 14.93 -3.93 -5.61
C LEU A 157 14.63 -3.48 -7.05
N GLU A 158 14.44 -4.45 -7.93
CA GLU A 158 13.92 -4.20 -9.28
C GLU A 158 12.45 -3.76 -9.22
N PRO A 159 11.91 -3.09 -10.25
CA PRO A 159 10.47 -2.81 -10.32
C PRO A 159 9.62 -4.09 -10.16
N PRO A 160 8.52 -4.07 -9.40
CA PRO A 160 7.75 -5.28 -9.10
C PRO A 160 6.95 -5.77 -10.32
N ASP A 161 7.01 -7.07 -10.61
CA ASP A 161 6.13 -7.74 -11.57
C ASP A 161 4.87 -8.27 -10.85
N ILE A 162 3.83 -7.44 -10.82
CA ILE A 162 2.52 -7.73 -10.22
C ILE A 162 1.45 -7.66 -11.31
N ASN A 163 0.50 -8.59 -11.28
CA ASN A 163 -0.61 -8.61 -12.24
C ASN A 163 -1.98 -8.76 -11.56
N SER A 164 -3.06 -8.74 -12.35
CA SER A 164 -4.43 -8.75 -11.81
C SER A 164 -4.87 -10.06 -11.13
N TYR A 165 -4.03 -11.09 -11.12
CA TYR A 165 -4.33 -12.42 -10.55
C TYR A 165 -3.67 -12.67 -9.19
N SER A 166 -2.62 -11.92 -8.86
CA SER A 166 -1.88 -12.07 -7.61
C SER A 166 -1.51 -10.67 -7.12
N PRO A 167 -1.83 -10.30 -5.87
CA PRO A 167 -1.42 -9.01 -5.33
C PRO A 167 0.11 -8.97 -5.07
N PHE A 168 0.82 -10.09 -5.15
CA PHE A 168 2.24 -10.19 -4.77
C PHE A 168 3.19 -10.16 -5.98
N PRO A 169 4.40 -9.58 -5.82
CA PRO A 169 5.42 -9.53 -6.86
C PRO A 169 5.97 -10.93 -7.17
N LYS A 170 6.13 -11.23 -8.47
CA LYS A 170 6.60 -12.53 -8.97
C LYS A 170 8.12 -12.62 -9.14
N ASN A 171 8.76 -11.47 -9.27
CA ASN A 171 10.20 -11.35 -9.50
C ASN A 171 11.00 -11.17 -8.21
N TYR A 172 10.37 -11.24 -7.04
CA TYR A 172 11.04 -11.17 -5.73
C TYR A 172 11.05 -12.57 -5.09
N PRO A 173 12.14 -13.34 -5.25
CA PRO A 173 12.16 -14.76 -4.88
C PRO A 173 12.11 -15.03 -3.38
N ASP A 174 12.47 -14.05 -2.56
CA ASP A 174 12.47 -14.07 -1.09
C ASP A 174 11.29 -13.28 -0.48
N TYR A 175 10.29 -12.92 -1.29
CA TYR A 175 9.08 -12.24 -0.83
C TYR A 175 8.13 -13.24 -0.14
N HIS A 176 8.37 -13.49 1.14
CA HIS A 176 7.59 -14.37 2.00
C HIS A 176 6.57 -13.59 2.84
N TYR A 177 5.43 -13.24 2.22
CA TYR A 177 4.39 -12.37 2.80
C TYR A 177 3.64 -12.91 4.03
N THR A 178 4.09 -14.04 4.59
CA THR A 178 3.56 -14.64 5.81
C THR A 178 4.56 -14.58 6.99
N GLU A 179 5.75 -14.01 6.77
CA GLU A 179 6.83 -13.94 7.74
C GLU A 179 7.01 -12.52 8.30
N GLY A 180 7.83 -12.39 9.36
CA GLY A 180 8.19 -11.09 9.93
C GLY A 180 6.99 -10.35 10.51
N ILE A 181 6.78 -9.09 10.14
CA ILE A 181 5.63 -8.31 10.66
C ILE A 181 4.28 -8.93 10.29
N ALA A 182 4.20 -9.67 9.18
CA ALA A 182 2.95 -10.33 8.79
C ALA A 182 2.53 -11.38 9.81
N GLU A 183 3.48 -12.19 10.30
CA GLU A 183 3.23 -13.20 11.34
C GLU A 183 2.71 -12.54 12.61
N GLU A 184 3.37 -11.46 13.07
CA GLU A 184 2.95 -10.71 14.25
C GLU A 184 1.54 -10.12 14.09
N ILE A 185 1.19 -9.56 12.93
CA ILE A 185 -0.13 -8.94 12.69
C ILE A 185 -1.22 -10.02 12.56
N HIS A 186 -0.91 -11.14 11.92
CA HIS A 186 -1.88 -12.19 11.64
C HIS A 186 -2.51 -12.75 12.92
N GLU A 187 -1.73 -12.83 14.01
CA GLU A 187 -2.24 -13.20 15.34
C GLU A 187 -3.37 -12.29 15.82
N TYR A 188 -3.38 -11.01 15.42
CA TYR A 188 -4.43 -10.05 15.76
C TYR A 188 -5.60 -10.01 14.77
N GLU A 189 -5.41 -10.49 13.53
CA GLU A 189 -6.46 -10.57 12.51
C GLU A 189 -7.42 -11.77 12.71
N LEU A 190 -6.99 -12.77 13.49
CA LEU A 190 -7.75 -13.99 13.80
C LEU A 190 -8.65 -13.88 15.05
N LEU A 191 -8.64 -12.73 15.74
CA LEU A 191 -9.50 -12.42 16.89
C LEU A 191 -10.80 -11.72 16.46
#